data_AF-X1EDU3-F1
#
_entry.id   AF-X1EDU3-F1
#
_cell.length_a   1.000
_cell.length_b   1.000
_cell.length_c   1.000
_cell.angle_alpha   90.00
_cell.angle_beta   90.00
_cell.angle_gamma   90.00
#
_symmetry.space_group_name_H-M   'P 1'
#
loop_
_entity.id
_entity.type
_entity.pdbx_description
1 polymer ?
#
loop_
_entity_poly.entity_id
_entity_poly.type
_entity_poly.pdbx_seq_one_letter_code
_entity_poly.pdbx_strand_id
1 'polypeptide(L)'
;KEENPRELLEYRKIPSSRIKNRLRLDKYDEDGRRPLPVIETDPGQVEILLKQHTGVPSKPVVKIGEQVNEGDLIAEIPKGKLGARLHASIKGRITYIDEERIIIKK
;
A
#
# COMPACT_ATOMS: atom_id res chain seq x y z
N LYS A 1 13.47 40.59 30.03
CA LYS A 1 12.40 39.57 30.14
C LYS A 1 12.60 38.65 28.95
N GLU A 2 13.05 37.41 29.15
CA GLU A 2 13.22 36.48 28.02
C GLU A 2 11.86 36.22 27.40
N GLU A 3 11.68 36.63 26.15
CA GLU A 3 10.44 36.39 25.41
C GLU A 3 10.29 34.88 25.18
N ASN A 4 9.21 34.32 25.71
CA ASN A 4 8.92 32.90 25.58
C ASN A 4 8.65 32.57 24.09
N PRO A 5 9.45 31.72 23.43
CA PRO A 5 9.32 31.44 21.99
C PRO A 5 7.94 30.91 21.58
N ARG A 6 7.19 30.32 22.53
CA ARG A 6 5.83 29.81 22.30
C ARG A 6 4.78 30.92 22.20
N GLU A 7 4.98 32.06 22.87
CA GLU A 7 4.07 33.21 22.82
C GLU A 7 4.14 33.94 21.47
N LEU A 8 5.31 33.91 20.81
CA LEU A 8 5.51 34.48 19.48
C LEU A 8 5.04 33.57 18.34
N LEU A 9 4.66 32.32 18.62
CA LEU A 9 4.31 31.32 17.60
C LEU A 9 3.06 31.74 16.82
N GLU A 10 2.09 32.35 17.50
CA GLU A 10 0.84 32.84 16.90
C GLU A 10 1.09 33.93 15.84
N TYR A 11 2.06 34.81 16.11
CA TYR A 11 2.46 35.90 15.22
C TYR A 11 3.40 35.48 14.07
N ARG A 12 4.01 34.29 14.16
CA ARG A 12 4.89 33.71 13.12
C ARG A 12 4.17 32.75 12.17
N LYS A 13 2.92 32.40 12.44
CA LYS A 13 2.15 31.50 11.58
C LYS A 13 1.91 32.16 10.23
N ILE A 14 2.21 31.43 9.17
CA ILE A 14 1.77 31.79 7.83
C ILE A 14 0.36 31.20 7.65
N PRO A 15 -0.60 31.95 7.08
CA PRO A 15 -1.92 31.40 6.75
C PRO A 15 -1.78 30.12 5.92
N SER A 16 -2.49 29.07 6.32
CA SER A 16 -2.50 27.77 5.62
C SER A 16 -2.93 27.90 4.16
N SER A 17 -3.80 28.89 3.86
CA SER A 17 -4.18 29.28 2.50
C SER A 17 -2.98 29.65 1.61
N ARG A 18 -1.95 30.30 2.17
CA ARG A 18 -0.74 30.69 1.42
C ARG A 18 0.09 29.46 1.03
N ILE A 19 0.13 28.46 1.91
CA ILE A 19 0.80 27.17 1.63
C ILE A 19 0.00 26.37 0.60
N LYS A 20 -1.32 26.28 0.75
CA LYS A 20 -2.22 25.61 -0.23
C LYS A 20 -2.05 26.19 -1.63
N ASN A 21 -2.09 27.51 -1.77
CA ASN A 21 -1.88 28.19 -3.05
C ASN A 21 -0.48 27.98 -3.61
N ARG A 22 0.56 28.02 -2.77
CA ARG A 22 1.94 27.80 -3.24
C ARG A 22 2.16 26.37 -3.73
N LEU A 23 1.53 25.39 -3.10
CA LEU A 23 1.58 23.98 -3.51
C LEU A 23 0.55 23.65 -4.60
N ARG A 24 -0.24 24.63 -5.06
CA ARG A 24 -1.32 24.45 -6.05
C ARG A 24 -2.33 23.36 -5.66
N LEU A 25 -2.61 23.27 -4.36
CA LEU A 25 -3.54 22.29 -3.78
C LEU A 25 -5.01 22.74 -3.90
N ASP A 26 -5.25 23.98 -4.32
CA ASP A 26 -6.58 24.55 -4.61
C ASP A 26 -7.40 23.67 -5.56
N LYS A 27 -6.76 23.07 -6.56
CA LYS A 27 -7.39 22.16 -7.52
C LYS A 27 -7.89 20.84 -6.92
N TYR A 28 -7.41 20.49 -5.74
CA TYR A 28 -7.73 19.24 -5.05
C TYR A 28 -8.52 19.49 -3.76
N ASP A 29 -8.79 20.75 -3.41
CA ASP A 29 -9.50 21.16 -2.18
C ASP A 29 -11.04 21.12 -2.37
N GLU A 30 -11.52 20.99 -3.61
CA GLU A 30 -12.96 20.87 -3.92
C GLU A 30 -13.58 19.56 -3.37
N ASP A 31 -12.77 18.51 -3.20
CA ASP A 31 -13.20 17.19 -2.74
C ASP A 31 -13.03 16.94 -1.24
N GLY A 32 -12.51 17.92 -0.48
CA GLY A 32 -12.09 17.74 0.93
C GLY A 32 -13.18 17.33 1.93
N ARG A 33 -14.44 17.20 1.50
CA ARG A 33 -15.58 16.78 2.33
C ARG A 33 -16.29 15.50 1.85
N ARG A 34 -15.89 14.93 0.72
CA ARG A 34 -16.49 13.69 0.23
C ARG A 34 -15.59 12.54 0.69
N PRO A 35 -16.03 11.71 1.65
CA PRO A 35 -15.36 10.42 1.82
C PRO A 35 -15.41 9.73 0.45
N LEU A 36 -14.23 9.32 -0.04
CA LEU A 36 -14.16 8.53 -1.27
C LEU A 36 -15.12 7.35 -1.10
N PRO A 37 -15.98 7.05 -2.10
CA PRO A 37 -16.87 5.92 -1.99
C PRO A 37 -16.02 4.66 -1.82
N VAL A 38 -16.33 3.85 -0.80
CA VAL A 38 -15.75 2.52 -0.67
C VAL A 38 -16.30 1.70 -1.82
N ILE A 39 -15.43 1.35 -2.76
CA ILE A 39 -15.77 0.46 -3.88
C ILE A 39 -15.46 -0.96 -3.40
N GLU A 40 -16.51 -1.75 -3.13
CA GLU A 40 -16.34 -3.18 -2.91
C GLU A 40 -15.99 -3.85 -4.24
N THR A 41 -14.82 -4.48 -4.29
CA THR A 41 -14.33 -5.17 -5.48
C THR A 41 -14.26 -6.66 -5.22
N ASP A 42 -14.90 -7.47 -6.06
CA ASP A 42 -14.87 -8.94 -6.00
C ASP A 42 -14.19 -9.54 -7.25
N PRO A 43 -12.86 -9.41 -7.41
CA PRO A 43 -12.18 -9.90 -8.60
C PRO A 43 -12.25 -11.44 -8.69
N GLY A 44 -12.41 -11.98 -9.91
CA GLY A 44 -12.34 -13.43 -10.16
C GLY A 44 -10.91 -13.98 -10.21
N GLN A 45 -9.93 -13.11 -10.42
CA GLN A 45 -8.51 -13.44 -10.51
C GLN A 45 -7.68 -12.26 -10.02
N VAL A 46 -6.59 -12.54 -9.32
CA VAL A 46 -5.58 -11.55 -8.91
C VAL A 46 -4.19 -12.02 -9.31
N GLU A 47 -3.33 -11.06 -9.61
CA GLU A 47 -1.92 -11.25 -9.90
C GLU A 47 -1.10 -10.54 -8.83
N ILE A 48 -0.24 -11.29 -8.15
CA ILE A 48 0.58 -10.79 -7.05
C ILE A 48 2.04 -10.88 -7.47
N LEU A 49 2.68 -9.72 -7.64
CA LEU A 49 4.09 -9.63 -7.97
C LEU A 49 4.95 -10.01 -6.75
N LEU A 50 6.01 -10.78 -6.97
CA LEU A 50 6.97 -11.18 -5.94
C LEU A 50 7.88 -10.03 -5.49
N LYS A 51 7.95 -8.96 -6.29
CA LYS A 51 8.74 -7.74 -6.03
C LYS A 51 7.81 -6.54 -5.86
N GLN A 52 7.32 -6.33 -4.63
CA GLN A 52 6.49 -5.16 -4.28
C GLN A 52 7.17 -4.15 -3.35
N HIS A 53 8.37 -4.47 -2.87
CA HIS A 53 9.11 -3.67 -1.89
C HIS A 53 10.57 -3.45 -2.30
N THR A 54 11.27 -2.57 -1.59
CA THR A 54 12.66 -2.19 -1.87
C THR A 54 13.63 -3.38 -1.79
N GLY A 55 13.44 -4.31 -0.85
CA GLY A 55 14.23 -5.53 -0.66
C GLY A 55 14.16 -6.56 -1.81
N VAL A 56 14.81 -7.72 -1.70
CA VAL A 56 14.86 -8.73 -2.79
C VAL A 56 13.50 -9.38 -3.08
N PRO A 57 13.20 -9.88 -4.30
CA PRO A 57 11.93 -10.58 -4.56
C PRO A 57 11.69 -11.72 -3.58
N SER A 58 10.44 -11.84 -3.11
CA SER A 58 10.00 -12.93 -2.24
C SER A 58 9.91 -14.23 -3.01
N LYS A 59 10.15 -15.36 -2.35
CA LYS A 59 10.10 -16.68 -2.98
C LYS A 59 8.76 -17.36 -2.73
N PRO A 60 8.09 -17.89 -3.77
CA PRO A 60 6.83 -18.60 -3.59
C PRO A 60 7.03 -19.81 -2.67
N VAL A 61 6.11 -20.00 -1.72
CA VAL A 61 6.08 -21.15 -0.80
C VAL A 61 4.96 -22.15 -1.10
N VAL A 62 4.12 -21.80 -2.06
CA VAL A 62 2.94 -22.54 -2.53
C VAL A 62 3.19 -23.17 -3.91
N LYS A 63 2.30 -24.06 -4.34
CA LYS A 63 2.40 -24.76 -5.63
C LYS A 63 1.24 -24.48 -6.56
N ILE A 64 1.45 -24.64 -7.87
CA ILE A 64 0.38 -24.59 -8.85
C ILE A 64 -0.66 -25.67 -8.52
N GLY A 65 -1.92 -25.27 -8.49
CA GLY A 65 -3.05 -26.12 -8.14
C GLY A 65 -3.40 -26.17 -6.65
N GLU A 66 -2.64 -25.50 -5.79
CA GLU A 66 -2.92 -25.41 -4.36
C GLU A 66 -4.06 -24.42 -4.07
N GLN A 67 -4.91 -24.76 -3.10
CA GLN A 67 -5.96 -23.86 -2.61
C GLN A 67 -5.42 -22.98 -1.49
N VAL A 68 -5.74 -21.70 -1.54
CA VAL A 68 -5.36 -20.69 -0.55
C VAL A 68 -6.60 -19.91 -0.13
N ASN A 69 -6.64 -19.50 1.12
CA ASN A 69 -7.60 -18.55 1.66
C ASN A 69 -6.99 -17.15 1.68
N GLU A 70 -7.85 -16.13 1.80
CA GLU A 70 -7.37 -14.76 2.01
C GLU A 70 -6.54 -14.68 3.30
N GLY A 71 -5.38 -14.04 3.20
CA GLY A 71 -4.41 -13.92 4.30
C GLY A 71 -3.40 -15.06 4.40
N ASP A 72 -3.51 -16.13 3.62
CA ASP A 72 -2.53 -17.22 3.63
C ASP A 72 -1.17 -16.77 3.07
N LEU A 73 -0.08 -17.24 3.67
CA LEU A 73 1.27 -16.93 3.21
C LEU A 73 1.58 -17.62 1.87
N ILE A 74 1.80 -16.83 0.82
CA ILE A 74 2.08 -17.35 -0.53
C ILE A 74 3.53 -17.16 -0.97
N ALA A 75 4.24 -16.19 -0.39
CA ALA A 75 5.68 -16.01 -0.62
C ALA A 75 6.41 -15.53 0.63
N GLU A 76 7.60 -16.09 0.84
CA GLU A 76 8.46 -15.84 2.01
C GLU A 76 9.74 -15.09 1.61
N ILE A 77 10.31 -14.37 2.56
CA ILE A 77 11.53 -13.60 2.35
C ILE A 77 12.72 -14.57 2.27
N PRO A 78 13.62 -14.44 1.27
CA PRO A 78 14.87 -15.20 1.25
C PRO A 78 15.68 -14.99 2.54
N LYS A 79 16.18 -16.08 3.14
CA LYS A 79 16.92 -16.03 4.42
C LYS A 79 18.06 -15.02 4.38
N GLY A 80 18.14 -14.17 5.41
CA GLY A 80 19.21 -13.18 5.57
C GLY A 80 19.13 -12.00 4.59
N LYS A 81 18.01 -11.81 3.89
CA LYS A 81 17.78 -10.67 3.00
C LYS A 81 16.67 -9.77 3.56
N LEU A 82 16.72 -8.50 3.18
CA LEU A 82 15.64 -7.56 3.44
C LEU A 82 14.50 -7.83 2.45
N GLY A 83 13.27 -7.88 2.95
CA GLY A 83 12.06 -7.98 2.13
C GLY A 83 10.78 -8.00 2.96
N ALA A 84 9.66 -8.38 2.34
CA ALA A 84 8.37 -8.54 2.99
C ALA A 84 7.67 -9.83 2.54
N ARG A 85 6.94 -10.45 3.46
CA ARG A 85 6.09 -11.61 3.18
C ARG A 85 4.89 -11.20 2.33
N LEU A 86 4.51 -12.06 1.40
CA LEU A 86 3.33 -11.86 0.57
C LEU A 86 2.25 -12.86 0.96
N HIS A 87 1.02 -12.36 1.04
CA HIS A 87 -0.15 -13.13 1.42
C HIS A 87 -1.19 -13.11 0.30
N ALA A 88 -2.04 -14.12 0.25
CA ALA A 88 -3.13 -14.21 -0.72
C ALA A 88 -4.15 -13.09 -0.47
N SER A 89 -4.42 -12.28 -1.50
CA SER A 89 -5.41 -11.20 -1.43
C SER A 89 -6.86 -11.68 -1.58
N ILE A 90 -7.06 -12.92 -2.06
CA ILE A 90 -8.38 -13.55 -2.20
C ILE A 90 -8.25 -15.04 -1.90
N LYS A 91 -9.36 -15.66 -1.50
CA LYS A 91 -9.49 -17.12 -1.54
C LYS A 91 -9.54 -17.61 -2.99
N GLY A 92 -8.86 -18.71 -3.28
CA GLY A 92 -8.91 -19.34 -4.59
C GLY A 92 -7.87 -20.44 -4.75
N ARG A 93 -7.55 -20.74 -6.00
CA ARG A 93 -6.55 -21.71 -6.41
C ARG A 93 -5.42 -21.01 -7.15
N ILE A 94 -4.19 -21.41 -6.86
CA ILE A 94 -3.03 -20.90 -7.59
C ILE A 94 -3.01 -21.54 -8.97
N THR A 95 -3.10 -20.71 -9.99
CA THR A 95 -3.14 -21.15 -11.39
C THR A 95 -1.79 -21.03 -12.08
N TYR A 96 -0.93 -20.16 -11.58
CA TYR A 96 0.36 -19.87 -12.20
C TYR A 96 1.35 -19.32 -11.17
N ILE A 97 2.61 -19.74 -11.29
CA ILE A 97 3.74 -19.27 -10.49
C ILE A 97 4.95 -19.17 -11.44
N ASP A 98 5.62 -18.03 -11.44
CA ASP A 98 6.96 -17.86 -12.04
C ASP A 98 7.90 -17.11 -11.08
N GLU A 99 9.02 -16.60 -11.59
CA GLU A 99 10.00 -15.85 -10.79
C GLU A 99 9.56 -14.41 -10.46
N GLU A 100 8.51 -13.91 -11.12
CA GLU A 100 8.05 -12.54 -11.00
C GLU A 100 6.70 -12.42 -10.28
N ARG A 101 5.83 -13.43 -10.38
CA ARG A 101 4.42 -13.33 -9.99
C ARG A 101 3.76 -14.66 -9.65
N ILE A 102 2.66 -14.54 -8.90
CA ILE A 102 1.72 -15.61 -8.56
C ILE A 102 0.32 -15.17 -9.01
N ILE A 103 -0.43 -16.06 -9.67
CA ILE A 103 -1.82 -15.81 -10.05
C ILE A 103 -2.76 -16.70 -9.25
N ILE A 104 -3.69 -16.06 -8.54
CA ILE A 104 -4.76 -16.72 -7.79
C ILE A 104 -6.08 -16.49 -8.53
N LYS A 105 -6.83 -17.58 -8.77
CA LYS A 105 -8.15 -17.54 -9.39
C LYS A 105 -9.16 -18.20 -8.47
N LYS A 106 -10.36 -17.64 -8.34
CA LYS A 106 -11.44 -18.26 -7.56
C LYS A 106 -11.84 -19.62 -8.12
#